data_AF-A0A9D1LLY8-F1
#
_entry.id   AF-A0A9D1LLY8-F1
#
_cell.length_a   1.000
_cell.length_b   1.000
_cell.length_c   1.000
_cell.angle_alpha   90.00
_cell.angle_beta   90.00
_cell.angle_gamma   90.00
#
_symmetry.space_group_name_H-M   'P 1'
#
loop_
_entity.id
_entity.type
_entity.pdbx_description
1 polymer ?
#
loop_
_entity_poly.entity_id
_entity_poly.type
_entity_poly.pdbx_seq_one_letter_code
_entity_poly.pdbx_strand_id
1 'polypeptide(L)' 'MEKVLVRPNPTREKTLDIMPTIVSAIYRYGFKVFIGEQFKEQLAASLGEKATFCTEEAGLDQCDFALV' A
#
# COMPACT_ATOMS: atom_id res chain seq x y z
N MET A 1 -15.32 -2.40 6.13
CA MET A 1 -14.10 -2.73 5.37
C MET A 1 -13.01 -1.84 5.90
N GLU A 2 -12.16 -2.44 6.71
CA GLU A 2 -11.03 -1.84 7.39
C GLU A 2 -10.00 -1.36 6.35
N LYS A 3 -9.33 -0.26 6.64
CA LYS A 3 -8.45 0.45 5.71
C LYS A 3 -7.06 0.56 6.31
N VAL A 4 -6.05 0.18 5.55
CA VAL A 4 -4.65 0.22 5.96
C VAL A 4 -3.84 1.09 5.01
N LEU A 5 -2.99 1.94 5.59
CA LEU A 5 -1.95 2.65 4.84
C LEU A 5 -0.65 1.84 4.92
N VAL A 6 -0.12 1.39 3.79
CA VAL A 6 1.19 0.72 3.72
C VAL A 6 2.25 1.74 3.29
N ARG A 7 3.30 1.88 4.10
CA ARG A 7 4.37 2.89 3.93
C ARG A 7 5.71 2.21 3.66
N PRO A 8 5.95 1.71 2.42
CA PRO A 8 7.22 1.06 2.11
C PRO A 8 8.39 2.04 2.27
N ASN A 9 9.48 1.59 2.87
CA ASN A 9 10.74 2.31 2.89
C ASN A 9 11.52 2.07 1.58
N PRO A 10 11.61 3.06 0.65
CA PRO A 10 12.25 2.88 -0.65
C PRO A 10 13.77 2.79 -0.58
N THR A 11 14.40 3.20 0.53
CA THR A 11 15.87 3.16 0.69
C THR A 11 16.40 1.74 0.95
N ARG A 12 15.50 0.78 1.16
CA ARG A 12 15.82 -0.61 1.42
C ARG A 12 15.57 -1.43 0.16
N GLU A 13 16.64 -2.05 -0.33
CA GLU A 13 16.76 -2.73 -1.64
C GLU A 13 15.62 -3.72 -1.97
N LYS A 14 14.95 -4.30 -0.96
CA LYS A 14 13.93 -5.34 -1.16
C LYS A 14 12.50 -4.92 -0.85
N THR A 15 12.28 -3.70 -0.36
CA THR A 15 10.95 -3.34 0.16
C THR A 15 9.91 -3.31 -0.96
N LEU A 16 10.23 -2.70 -2.09
CA LEU A 16 9.30 -2.59 -3.22
C LEU A 16 9.01 -3.96 -3.85
N ASP A 17 10.02 -4.83 -3.91
CA ASP A 17 9.89 -6.18 -4.47
C ASP A 17 8.92 -7.07 -3.68
N ILE A 18 8.90 -6.94 -2.35
CA ILE A 18 8.01 -7.73 -1.48
C ILE A 18 6.61 -7.10 -1.32
N MET A 19 6.41 -5.84 -1.75
CA MET A 19 5.11 -5.16 -1.61
C MET A 19 3.94 -5.89 -2.26
N PRO A 20 4.06 -6.45 -3.48
CA PRO A 20 2.96 -7.21 -4.08
C PRO A 20 2.49 -8.38 -3.22
N THR A 21 3.43 -9.05 -2.54
CA THR A 21 3.13 -10.16 -1.63
C THR A 21 2.41 -9.67 -0.38
N ILE A 22 2.94 -8.63 0.27
CA ILE A 22 2.37 -8.06 1.51
C ILE A 22 0.97 -7.50 1.24
N VAL A 23 0.81 -6.67 0.20
CA VAL A 23 -0.47 -6.08 -0.19
C VAL A 23 -1.48 -7.17 -0.55
N SER A 24 -1.07 -8.21 -1.29
CA SER A 24 -1.97 -9.32 -1.63
C SER A 24 -2.43 -10.10 -0.41
N ALA A 25 -1.56 -10.28 0.60
CA ALA A 25 -1.94 -10.94 1.85
C ALA A 25 -2.98 -10.09 2.60
N ILE A 26 -2.73 -8.79 2.77
CA ILE A 26 -3.64 -7.89 3.50
C ILE A 26 -4.99 -7.77 2.77
N TYR A 27 -4.99 -7.63 1.46
CA TYR A 27 -6.20 -7.59 0.63
C TYR A 27 -7.04 -8.86 0.79
N ARG A 28 -6.43 -10.05 0.86
CA ARG A 28 -7.12 -11.33 1.09
C ARG A 28 -7.81 -11.42 2.45
N TYR A 29 -7.30 -10.70 3.45
CA TYR A 29 -7.95 -10.58 4.76
C TYR A 29 -9.14 -9.59 4.77
N GLY A 30 -9.45 -8.96 3.63
CA GLY A 30 -10.60 -8.08 3.48
C GLY A 30 -10.31 -6.60 3.73
N PHE A 31 -9.04 -6.20 3.83
CA PHE A 31 -8.66 -4.81 4.01
C PHE A 31 -8.61 -4.04 2.68
N LYS A 32 -9.02 -2.78 2.71
CA LYS A 32 -8.67 -1.81 1.67
C LYS A 32 -7.24 -1.34 1.89
N VAL A 33 -6.37 -1.53 0.90
CA VAL A 33 -4.97 -1.11 1.00
C VAL A 33 -4.77 0.23 0.31
N PHE A 34 -4.16 1.17 1.03
CA PHE A 34 -3.72 2.47 0.53
C PHE A 34 -2.19 2.52 0.50
N ILE A 35 -1.64 3.15 -0.53
CA ILE A 35 -0.20 3.33 -0.72
C ILE A 35 0.04 4.75 -1.23
N GLY A 36 1.16 5.35 -0.82
CA GLY A 36 1.56 6.67 -1.31
C GLY A 36 1.68 6.73 -2.83
N GLU A 37 1.16 7.79 -3.44
CA GLU A 37 1.21 8.05 -4.90
C GLU A 37 2.62 8.02 -5.48
N GLN A 38 3.64 8.36 -4.68
CA GLN A 38 5.04 8.29 -5.09
C GLN A 38 5.49 6.88 -5.55
N PHE A 39 4.78 5.81 -5.14
CA PHE A 39 5.09 4.44 -5.53
C PHE A 39 4.26 3.93 -6.71
N LYS A 40 3.37 4.75 -7.26
CA LYS A 40 2.41 4.34 -8.29
C LYS A 40 3.11 3.81 -9.54
N GLU A 41 4.13 4.49 -10.04
CA GLU A 41 4.86 4.06 -11.24
C GLU A 41 5.55 2.70 -11.06
N GLN A 42 5.98 2.39 -9.83
CA GLN A 42 6.73 1.17 -9.52
C GLN A 42 5.82 -0.02 -9.21
N LEU A 43 4.66 0.23 -8.59
CA LEU A 43 3.82 -0.83 -8.01
C LEU A 43 2.45 -0.98 -8.69
N ALA A 44 1.95 -0.01 -9.45
CA ALA A 44 0.57 -0.08 -9.96
C ALA A 44 0.33 -1.31 -10.85
N ALA A 45 1.29 -1.67 -11.69
CA ALA A 45 1.18 -2.81 -12.59
C ALA A 45 1.10 -4.16 -11.84
N SER A 46 1.79 -4.30 -10.70
CA SER A 46 1.83 -5.54 -9.91
C SER A 46 0.68 -5.63 -8.89
N LEU A 47 0.18 -4.48 -8.43
CA LEU A 47 -0.88 -4.41 -7.43
C LEU A 47 -2.28 -4.40 -8.03
N GLY A 48 -2.46 -3.78 -9.21
CA GLY A 48 -3.77 -3.65 -9.85
C GLY A 48 -4.82 -3.05 -8.91
N GLU A 49 -5.99 -3.67 -8.85
CA GLU A 49 -7.11 -3.23 -7.99
C GLU A 49 -6.91 -3.46 -6.48
N LYS A 50 -5.85 -4.19 -6.09
CA LYS A 50 -5.60 -4.54 -4.67
C LYS A 50 -5.16 -3.34 -3.84
N ALA A 51 -4.70 -2.27 -4.47
CA ALA A 51 -4.24 -1.06 -3.80
C ALA A 51 -4.85 0.20 -4.43
N THR A 52 -5.16 1.17 -3.57
CA THR A 52 -5.50 2.54 -3.97
C THR A 52 -4.28 3.42 -3.72
N PHE A 53 -3.84 4.14 -4.75
CA PHE A 53 -2.77 5.13 -4.59
C PHE A 53 -3.39 6.47 -4.19
N CYS A 54 -2.81 7.12 -3.18
CA CYS A 54 -3.28 8.41 -2.68
C CYS A 54 -2.11 9.26 -2.15
N THR A 55 -2.36 10.55 -1.89
CA THR A 55 -1.44 11.36 -1.10
C THR A 55 -1.31 10.80 0.31
N GLU A 56 -0.19 11.08 0.99
CA GLU A 56 0.06 10.56 2.34
C GLU A 56 -0.95 11.12 3.35
N GLU A 57 -1.28 12.41 3.26
CA GLU A 57 -2.32 13.06 4.07
C GLU A 57 -3.68 12.37 3.89
N ALA A 58 -4.11 12.15 2.64
CA ALA A 58 -5.39 11.47 2.37
C ALA A 58 -5.40 10.02 2.87
N GLY A 59 -4.25 9.34 2.86
CA GLY A 59 -4.09 8.00 3.40
C GLY A 59 -4.23 7.98 4.92
N LEU A 60 -3.56 8.90 5.62
CA LEU A 60 -3.62 9.03 7.08
C LEU A 60 -5.02 9.39 7.58
N ASP A 61 -5.74 10.27 6.88
CA ASP A 61 -7.11 10.67 7.24
C ASP A 61 -8.13 9.54 7.07
N GLN A 62 -7.91 8.65 6.11
CA GLN A 62 -8.90 7.63 5.74
C GLN A 62 -8.65 6.26 6.35
N CYS A 63 -7.42 5.94 6.76
CA CYS A 63 -7.06 4.60 7.21
C CYS A 63 -7.23 4.41 8.72
N ASP A 64 -7.59 3.21 9.14
CA ASP A 64 -7.75 2.85 10.55
C ASP A 64 -6.38 2.67 11.23
N PHE A 65 -5.35 2.28 10.47
CA PHE A 65 -3.96 2.17 10.92
C PHE A 65 -2.97 2.22 9.76
N ALA A 66 -1.69 2.43 10.10
CA ALA A 66 -0.58 2.39 9.17
C ALA A 66 0.38 1.23 9.46
N LEU A 67 0.87 0.59 8.41
CA LEU A 67 1.90 -0.43 8.43
C LEU A 67 3.17 0.14 7.79
N VAL A 68 4.25 0.20 8.56
CA VAL A 68 5.55 0.77 8.19
C VAL A 68 6.56 -0.35 7.98
#